data_AF-A0A0T1Q814-F1
#
_entry.id   AF-A0A0T1Q814-F1
#
_cell.length_a   1.000
_cell.length_b   1.000
_cell.length_c   1.000
_cell.angle_alpha   90.00
_cell.angle_beta   90.00
_cell.angle_gamma   90.00
#
_symmetry.space_group_name_H-M   'P 1'
#
loop_
_entity.id
_entity.type
_entity.pdbx_description
1 polymer ?
#
loop_
_entity_poly.entity_id
_entity_poly.type
_entity_poly.pdbx_seq_one_letter_code
_entity_poly.pdbx_strand_id
1 'polypeptide(L)'
;MGLDGHPVLGNTGRPGLWVATGTHRDGLHASPLIAQELAAEILHGTPSPWLPPWRPGRKPIADSTAADAIEEAATHHAALAAESRMRPPLTGDWPGLLADAYRQLMQQTYARMPDGYVPPPELAPLGYEHGPALAKLAQGHLDRLAGRPS
;
A
#
# COMPACT_ATOMS: atom_id res chain seq x y z
N MET A 1 -3.94 -3.61 6.69
CA MET A 1 -3.96 -3.05 5.33
C MET A 1 -3.30 -4.07 4.41
N GLY A 2 -3.74 -4.13 3.15
CA GLY A 2 -3.02 -4.87 2.11
C GLY A 2 -1.65 -4.25 1.84
N LEU A 3 -0.80 -4.95 1.10
CA LEU A 3 0.50 -4.42 0.67
C LEU A 3 0.38 -3.27 -0.33
N ASP A 4 -0.82 -3.07 -0.85
CA ASP A 4 -1.21 -2.13 -1.87
C ASP A 4 -2.02 -0.95 -1.34
N GLY A 5 -1.95 -0.66 -0.04
CA GLY A 5 -2.67 0.49 0.54
C GLY A 5 -4.17 0.24 0.78
N HIS A 6 -4.73 -0.82 0.20
CA HIS A 6 -6.18 -1.02 0.15
C HIS A 6 -6.72 -1.85 1.34
N PRO A 7 -8.05 -1.76 1.59
CA PRO A 7 -8.71 -2.58 2.59
C PRO A 7 -8.56 -4.08 2.36
N VAL A 8 -8.62 -4.82 3.46
CA VAL A 8 -8.71 -6.28 3.48
C VAL A 8 -9.95 -6.64 4.31
N LEU A 9 -10.98 -7.13 3.62
CA LEU A 9 -12.33 -7.34 4.14
C LEU A 9 -12.82 -8.76 3.80
N GLY A 10 -13.40 -9.46 4.78
CA GLY A 10 -14.07 -10.74 4.56
C GLY A 10 -13.42 -11.93 5.26
N ASN A 11 -13.82 -13.13 4.85
CA ASN A 11 -13.33 -14.39 5.40
C ASN A 11 -11.86 -14.63 5.03
N THR A 12 -11.08 -15.10 6.00
CA THR A 12 -9.62 -15.33 5.86
C THR A 12 -9.22 -16.68 5.27
N GLY A 13 -10.19 -17.53 4.92
CA GLY A 13 -10.00 -18.95 4.61
C GLY A 13 -9.89 -19.84 5.85
N ARG A 14 -9.82 -19.26 7.06
CA ARG A 14 -9.88 -20.01 8.32
C ARG A 14 -11.31 -20.02 8.87
N PRO A 15 -11.86 -21.19 9.25
CA PRO A 15 -13.20 -21.29 9.80
C PRO A 15 -13.42 -20.33 10.98
N GLY A 16 -14.48 -19.54 10.91
CA GLY A 16 -14.85 -18.59 11.96
C GLY A 16 -14.01 -17.30 12.02
N LEU A 17 -12.99 -17.13 11.18
CA LEU A 17 -12.12 -15.95 11.21
C LEU A 17 -12.39 -14.99 10.04
N TRP A 18 -12.80 -13.78 10.41
CA TRP A 18 -13.13 -12.67 9.54
C TRP A 18 -12.25 -11.46 9.82
N VAL A 19 -12.01 -10.63 8.81
CA VAL A 19 -11.24 -9.40 8.95
C VAL A 19 -11.95 -8.22 8.32
N ALA A 20 -11.81 -7.05 8.93
CA ALA A 20 -12.20 -5.75 8.39
C ALA A 20 -11.12 -4.74 8.78
N THR A 21 -10.07 -4.61 7.97
CA THR A 21 -8.90 -3.79 8.31
C THR A 21 -8.38 -3.02 7.10
N GLY A 22 -7.50 -2.05 7.35
CA GLY A 22 -6.83 -1.31 6.29
C GLY A 22 -7.71 -0.31 5.55
N THR A 23 -8.77 0.18 6.20
CA THR A 23 -9.66 1.21 5.65
C THR A 23 -9.11 2.63 5.74
N HIS A 24 -7.91 2.78 6.33
CA HIS A 24 -7.17 4.04 6.46
C HIS A 24 -8.07 5.23 6.85
N ARG A 25 -8.08 6.31 6.07
CA ARG A 25 -8.85 7.54 6.33
C ARG A 25 -10.34 7.41 5.98
N ASP A 26 -10.71 6.42 5.18
CA ASP A 26 -12.08 6.25 4.68
C ASP A 26 -12.93 5.34 5.57
N GLY A 27 -12.32 4.69 6.55
CA GLY A 27 -12.98 3.72 7.41
C GLY A 27 -14.20 4.26 8.15
N LEU A 28 -14.20 5.53 8.57
CA LEU A 28 -15.34 6.14 9.23
C LEU A 28 -16.58 6.15 8.31
N HIS A 29 -16.41 6.65 7.09
CA HIS A 29 -17.48 6.79 6.11
C HIS A 29 -17.91 5.43 5.52
N ALA A 30 -16.95 4.52 5.31
CA ALA A 30 -17.21 3.20 4.73
C ALA A 30 -17.74 2.19 5.76
N SER A 31 -17.62 2.45 7.06
CA SER A 31 -17.99 1.49 8.11
C SER A 31 -19.43 0.96 8.03
N PRO A 32 -20.47 1.74 7.67
CA PRO A 32 -21.84 1.20 7.58
C PRO A 32 -21.98 0.17 6.46
N LEU A 33 -21.43 0.45 5.28
CA LEU A 33 -21.44 -0.46 4.14
C LEU A 33 -20.63 -1.73 4.46
N ILE A 34 -19.42 -1.56 5.01
CA ILE A 34 -18.56 -2.69 5.39
C ILE A 34 -19.27 -3.60 6.41
N ALA A 35 -19.89 -3.02 7.44
CA ALA A 35 -20.60 -3.77 8.47
C ALA A 35 -21.80 -4.53 7.88
N GLN A 36 -22.58 -3.88 7.01
CA GLN A 36 -23.72 -4.50 6.34
C GLN A 36 -23.29 -5.70 5.49
N GLU A 37 -22.28 -5.52 4.66
CA GLU A 37 -21.84 -6.55 3.71
C GLU A 37 -21.19 -7.74 4.40
N LEU A 38 -20.38 -7.49 5.44
CA LEU A 38 -19.79 -8.57 6.23
C LEU A 38 -20.85 -9.30 7.06
N ALA A 39 -21.80 -8.59 7.66
CA ALA A 39 -22.88 -9.23 8.43
C ALA A 39 -23.75 -10.12 7.55
N ALA A 40 -24.07 -9.70 6.33
CA ALA A 40 -24.83 -10.50 5.37
C ALA A 40 -24.11 -11.80 5.02
N GLU A 41 -22.81 -11.75 4.73
CA GLU A 41 -22.03 -12.95 4.43
C GLU A 41 -21.87 -13.85 5.66
N ILE A 42 -21.61 -13.27 6.85
CA ILE A 42 -21.44 -14.01 8.11
C ILE A 42 -22.71 -14.75 8.52
N LEU A 43 -23.86 -14.07 8.51
CA LEU A 43 -25.11 -14.60 9.06
C LEU A 43 -25.89 -15.44 8.05
N HIS A 44 -25.75 -15.16 6.76
CA HIS A 44 -26.60 -15.75 5.73
C HIS A 44 -25.82 -16.49 4.65
N GLY A 45 -24.49 -16.43 4.66
CA GLY A 45 -23.67 -17.05 3.62
C GLY A 45 -23.85 -16.42 2.24
N THR A 46 -24.39 -15.19 2.19
CA THR A 46 -24.67 -14.48 0.94
C THR A 46 -23.62 -13.39 0.73
N PRO A 47 -22.54 -13.66 -0.03
CA PRO A 47 -21.53 -12.66 -0.31
C PRO A 47 -22.06 -11.62 -1.29
N SER A 48 -21.88 -10.34 -0.98
CA SER A 48 -22.15 -9.26 -1.91
C SER A 48 -21.12 -9.23 -3.05
N PRO A 49 -21.52 -8.83 -4.27
CA PRO A 49 -20.60 -8.63 -5.40
C PRO A 49 -19.58 -7.51 -5.13
N TRP A 50 -19.77 -6.70 -4.09
CA TRP A 50 -18.83 -5.65 -3.69
C TRP A 50 -17.60 -6.18 -2.94
N LEU A 51 -17.71 -7.32 -2.23
CA LEU A 51 -16.63 -7.86 -1.38
C LEU A 51 -15.42 -8.51 -2.11
N PRO A 52 -15.56 -9.21 -3.25
CA PRO A 52 -14.47 -9.95 -3.89
C PRO A 52 -13.17 -9.15 -4.11
N PRO A 53 -13.19 -7.89 -4.56
CA PRO A 53 -11.98 -7.07 -4.72
C PRO A 53 -11.26 -6.73 -3.42
N TRP A 54 -11.87 -6.99 -2.26
CA TRP A 54 -11.31 -6.66 -0.95
C TRP A 54 -10.90 -7.89 -0.15
N ARG A 55 -11.15 -9.11 -0.67
CA ARG A 55 -10.93 -10.35 0.07
C ARG A 55 -9.48 -10.56 0.48
N PRO A 56 -9.22 -11.18 1.65
CA PRO A 56 -7.91 -11.73 1.97
C PRO A 56 -7.39 -12.63 0.85
N GLY A 57 -6.09 -12.53 0.53
CA GLY A 57 -5.47 -13.36 -0.50
C GLY A 57 -5.80 -12.95 -1.93
N ARG A 58 -6.36 -11.75 -2.16
CA ARG A 58 -6.46 -11.17 -3.50
C ARG A 58 -5.10 -10.75 -4.06
N LYS A 59 -5.06 -10.55 -5.39
CA LYS A 59 -3.92 -9.88 -6.04
C LYS A 59 -3.83 -8.42 -5.56
N PRO A 60 -2.61 -7.89 -5.36
CA PRO A 60 -2.42 -6.46 -5.14
C PRO A 60 -3.08 -5.64 -6.25
N ILE A 61 -3.74 -4.56 -5.85
CA ILE A 61 -4.31 -3.54 -6.75
C ILE A 61 -3.19 -2.53 -7.01
N ALA A 62 -2.95 -2.21 -8.27
CA ALA A 62 -2.02 -1.17 -8.66
C ALA A 62 -2.81 -0.02 -9.27
N ASP A 63 -2.90 1.10 -8.55
CA ASP A 63 -3.62 2.30 -9.02
C ASP A 63 -2.81 3.12 -10.02
N SER A 64 -1.49 2.93 -10.03
CA SER A 64 -0.55 3.74 -10.79
C SER A 64 0.64 2.92 -11.29
N THR A 65 1.34 3.45 -12.29
CA THR A 65 2.59 2.85 -12.75
C THR A 65 3.70 3.12 -11.74
N ALA A 66 4.80 2.37 -11.80
CA ALA A 66 5.97 2.64 -10.96
C ALA A 66 6.50 4.08 -11.17
N ALA A 67 6.46 4.59 -12.41
CA ALA A 67 6.90 5.94 -12.72
C ALA A 67 6.01 7.00 -12.04
N ASP A 68 4.69 6.83 -12.13
CA ASP A 68 3.73 7.73 -11.47
C ASP A 68 3.90 7.70 -9.95
N ALA A 69 4.03 6.50 -9.37
CA ALA A 69 4.20 6.32 -7.94
C ALA A 69 5.52 6.92 -7.42
N ILE A 70 6.60 6.85 -8.20
CA ILE A 70 7.89 7.50 -7.89
C ILE A 70 7.74 9.01 -7.79
N GLU A 71 7.09 9.65 -8.77
CA GLU A 71 6.92 11.11 -8.79
C GLU A 71 6.00 11.58 -7.65
N GLU A 72 4.91 10.85 -7.40
CA GLU A 72 3.99 11.15 -6.30
C GLU A 72 4.67 10.97 -4.93
N ALA A 73 5.40 9.87 -4.72
CA ALA A 73 6.14 9.63 -3.49
C ALA A 73 7.22 10.71 -3.26
N ALA A 74 7.96 11.10 -4.31
CA ALA A 74 8.93 12.19 -4.20
C ALA A 74 8.25 13.53 -3.85
N THR A 75 7.09 13.80 -4.43
CA THR A 75 6.28 14.99 -4.12
C THR A 75 5.82 15.00 -2.67
N HIS A 76 5.33 13.86 -2.14
CA HIS A 76 4.96 13.72 -0.73
C HIS A 76 6.12 14.01 0.22
N HIS A 77 7.34 13.54 -0.10
CA HIS A 77 8.51 13.81 0.73
C HIS A 77 8.95 15.28 0.69
N ALA A 78 8.93 15.90 -0.49
CA ALA A 78 9.22 17.33 -0.62
C ALA A 78 8.19 18.18 0.15
N ALA A 79 6.91 17.83 0.06
CA ALA A 79 5.83 18.46 0.82
C ALA A 79 6.05 18.30 2.33
N LEU A 80 6.37 17.08 2.80
CA LEU A 80 6.64 16.83 4.22
C LEU A 80 7.82 17.67 4.74
N ALA A 81 8.90 17.81 3.98
CA ALA A 81 10.04 18.65 4.35
C ALA A 81 9.64 20.14 4.45
N ALA A 82 8.74 20.60 3.57
CA ALA A 82 8.21 21.96 3.62
C ALA A 82 7.29 22.16 4.84
N GLU A 83 6.37 21.23 5.08
CA GLU A 83 5.44 21.21 6.22
C GLU A 83 6.16 21.17 7.56
N SER A 84 7.24 20.38 7.64
CA SER A 84 8.11 20.29 8.82
C SER A 84 8.99 21.53 9.00
N ARG A 85 8.89 22.51 8.11
CA ARG A 85 9.70 23.74 8.07
C ARG A 85 11.20 23.43 8.11
N MET A 86 11.63 22.38 7.41
CA MET A 86 13.03 21.99 7.36
C MET A 86 13.91 23.15 6.90
N ARG A 87 15.05 23.35 7.58
CA ARG A 87 16.05 24.36 7.26
C ARG A 87 17.45 23.74 7.39
N PRO A 88 17.91 22.98 6.37
CA PRO A 88 19.27 22.48 6.39
C PRO A 88 20.25 23.65 6.29
N PRO A 89 21.50 23.52 6.77
CA PRO A 89 22.53 24.55 6.66
C PRO A 89 23.11 24.60 5.22
N LEU A 90 22.23 24.71 4.23
CA LEU A 90 22.54 24.75 2.80
C LEU A 90 22.10 26.10 2.22
N THR A 91 22.90 26.63 1.31
CA THR A 91 22.61 27.87 0.56
C THR A 91 22.13 27.55 -0.85
N GLY A 92 21.44 28.50 -1.50
CA GLY A 92 20.96 28.34 -2.88
C GLY A 92 19.63 27.56 -2.96
N ASP A 93 19.38 26.92 -4.11
CA ASP A 93 18.16 26.14 -4.37
C ASP A 93 18.24 24.73 -3.75
N TRP A 94 18.47 24.68 -2.44
CA TRP A 94 18.43 23.42 -1.71
C TRP A 94 17.07 22.71 -1.76
N PRO A 95 15.89 23.38 -1.87
CA PRO A 95 14.63 22.67 -2.01
C PRO A 95 14.54 21.87 -3.31
N GLY A 96 15.00 22.43 -4.44
CA GLY A 96 15.11 21.71 -5.71
C GLY A 96 16.05 20.52 -5.62
N LEU A 97 17.24 20.71 -5.04
CA LEU A 97 18.20 19.63 -4.81
C LEU A 97 17.64 18.49 -3.94
N LEU A 98 16.87 18.84 -2.91
CA LEU A 98 16.22 17.87 -2.03
C LEU A 98 15.12 17.08 -2.76
N ALA A 99 14.30 17.75 -3.57
CA ALA A 99 13.28 17.10 -4.39
C ALA A 99 13.90 16.11 -5.39
N ASP A 100 14.99 16.49 -6.05
CA ASP A 100 15.73 15.59 -6.96
C ASP A 100 16.33 14.40 -6.21
N ALA A 101 16.89 14.62 -5.03
CA ALA A 101 17.39 13.55 -4.17
C ALA A 101 16.28 12.57 -3.76
N TYR A 102 15.08 13.07 -3.41
CA TYR A 102 13.93 12.20 -3.13
C TYR A 102 13.49 11.41 -4.36
N ARG A 103 13.45 12.01 -5.55
CA ARG A 103 13.15 11.28 -6.79
C ARG A 103 14.14 10.15 -7.02
N GLN A 104 15.44 10.42 -6.88
CA GLN A 104 16.48 9.38 -7.01
C GLN A 104 16.34 8.28 -5.97
N LEU A 105 16.04 8.62 -4.71
CA LEU A 105 15.78 7.64 -3.65
C LEU A 105 14.55 6.78 -3.98
N MET A 106 13.47 7.37 -4.50
CA MET A 106 12.27 6.65 -4.91
C MET A 106 12.57 5.71 -6.07
N GLN A 107 13.27 6.16 -7.11
CA GLN A 107 13.70 5.30 -8.22
C GLN A 107 14.47 4.07 -7.73
N GLN A 108 15.44 4.26 -6.84
CA GLN A 108 16.21 3.16 -6.25
C GLN A 108 15.35 2.23 -5.38
N THR A 109 14.34 2.77 -4.72
CA THR A 109 13.43 2.01 -3.84
C THR A 109 12.51 1.12 -4.66
N TYR A 110 11.85 1.70 -5.66
CA TYR A 110 10.91 0.99 -6.54
C TYR A 110 11.64 -0.05 -7.40
N ALA A 111 12.87 0.22 -7.86
CA ALA A 111 13.66 -0.75 -8.62
C ALA A 111 14.03 -2.03 -7.86
N ARG A 112 13.92 -2.04 -6.52
CA ARG A 112 14.17 -3.23 -5.69
C ARG A 112 12.92 -4.07 -5.46
N MET A 113 11.75 -3.58 -5.86
CA MET A 113 10.50 -4.31 -5.67
C MET A 113 10.38 -5.42 -6.72
N PRO A 114 9.78 -6.56 -6.36
CA PRO A 114 9.57 -7.64 -7.31
C PRO A 114 8.57 -7.24 -8.40
N ASP A 115 8.72 -7.85 -9.58
CA ASP A 115 7.79 -7.67 -10.68
C ASP A 115 6.35 -7.99 -10.27
N GLY A 116 5.40 -7.14 -10.67
CA GLY A 116 4.00 -7.27 -10.31
C GLY A 116 3.64 -6.68 -8.94
N TYR A 117 4.58 -6.02 -8.26
CA TYR A 117 4.30 -5.20 -7.08
C TYR A 117 4.83 -3.78 -7.24
N VAL A 118 3.92 -2.81 -7.18
CA VAL A 118 4.24 -1.39 -7.10
C VAL A 118 3.72 -0.91 -5.74
N PRO A 119 4.61 -0.56 -4.79
CA PRO A 119 4.18 0.03 -3.53
C PRO A 119 3.43 1.33 -3.81
N PRO A 120 2.28 1.56 -3.17
CA PRO A 120 1.62 2.85 -3.30
C PRO A 120 2.47 3.95 -2.65
N PRO A 121 2.38 5.21 -3.13
CA PRO A 121 3.30 6.28 -2.75
C PRO A 121 3.41 6.54 -1.24
N GLU A 122 2.32 6.38 -0.50
CA GLU A 122 2.27 6.54 0.96
C GLU A 122 3.01 5.44 1.73
N LEU A 123 3.24 4.28 1.10
CA LEU A 123 4.03 3.19 1.66
C LEU A 123 5.49 3.22 1.19
N ALA A 124 5.86 4.12 0.28
CA ALA A 124 7.24 4.27 -0.20
C ALA A 124 8.29 4.44 0.92
N PRO A 125 8.00 5.12 2.06
CA PRO A 125 8.91 5.16 3.21
C PRO A 125 9.37 3.79 3.71
N LEU A 126 8.46 2.83 3.80
CA LEU A 126 8.78 1.46 4.21
C LEU A 126 9.76 0.79 3.23
N GLY A 127 9.74 1.20 1.97
CA GLY A 127 10.61 0.69 0.92
C GLY A 127 12.08 1.11 1.08
N TYR A 128 12.38 2.30 1.59
CA TYR A 128 13.77 2.67 1.87
C TYR A 128 14.19 2.39 3.33
N GLU A 129 13.27 2.42 4.29
CA GLU A 129 13.55 2.09 5.69
C GLU A 129 13.74 0.59 5.91
N HIS A 130 12.95 -0.23 5.22
CA HIS A 130 12.88 -1.69 5.41
C HIS A 130 12.93 -2.46 4.08
N GLY A 131 13.51 -1.86 3.03
CA GLY A 131 13.44 -2.34 1.65
C GLY A 131 13.61 -3.84 1.42
N PRO A 132 14.69 -4.48 1.91
CA PRO A 132 14.88 -5.92 1.74
C PRO A 132 13.75 -6.76 2.37
N ALA A 133 13.23 -6.33 3.52
CA ALA A 133 12.14 -7.01 4.20
C ALA A 133 10.81 -6.81 3.47
N LEU A 134 10.52 -5.58 2.99
CA LEU A 134 9.31 -5.30 2.22
C LEU A 134 9.31 -6.07 0.89
N ALA A 135 10.42 -6.06 0.15
CA ALA A 135 10.55 -6.79 -1.10
C ALA A 135 10.37 -8.30 -0.90
N LYS A 136 10.97 -8.87 0.16
CA LYS A 136 10.78 -10.29 0.53
C LYS A 136 9.32 -10.61 0.86
N LEU A 137 8.65 -9.73 1.60
CA LEU A 137 7.25 -9.90 1.98
C LEU A 137 6.34 -9.83 0.75
N ALA A 138 6.56 -8.85 -0.14
CA ALA A 138 5.85 -8.74 -1.41
C ALA A 138 6.05 -9.97 -2.29
N GLN A 139 7.30 -10.42 -2.44
CA GLN A 139 7.62 -11.64 -3.20
C GLN A 139 6.90 -12.86 -2.63
N GLY A 140 6.96 -13.08 -1.31
CA GLY A 140 6.26 -14.19 -0.66
C GLY A 140 4.72 -14.09 -0.74
N HIS A 141 4.16 -12.90 -0.90
CA HIS A 141 2.73 -12.73 -1.23
C HIS A 141 2.43 -13.15 -2.67
N LEU A 142 3.23 -12.69 -3.64
CA LEU A 142 3.08 -13.03 -5.05
C LEU A 142 3.27 -14.55 -5.30
N ASP A 143 4.22 -15.19 -4.63
CA ASP A 143 4.46 -16.63 -4.75
C ASP A 143 3.27 -17.44 -4.22
N ARG A 144 2.68 -17.03 -3.09
CA ARG A 144 1.45 -17.65 -2.56
C ARG A 144 0.29 -17.55 -3.55
N LEU A 145 0.13 -16.42 -4.23
CA LEU A 145 -0.88 -16.24 -5.27
C LEU A 145 -0.62 -17.10 -6.51
N ALA A 146 0.65 -17.36 -6.82
CA ALA A 146 1.06 -18.22 -7.91
C ALA A 146 1.04 -19.73 -7.56
N GLY A 147 0.70 -20.09 -6.31
CA GLY A 147 0.73 -21.48 -5.83
C GLY A 147 2.14 -22.06 -5.68
N ARG A 148 3.17 -21.21 -5.58
CA ARG A 148 4.57 -21.62 -5.39
C ARG A 148 4.89 -21.76 -3.89
N PRO A 149 5.67 -22.76 -3.47
CA PRO A 149 6.13 -22.84 -2.08
C PRO A 149 7.05 -21.67 -1.76
N SER A 150 6.84 -21.06 -0.59
CA SER A 150 7.57 -19.90 -0.04
C SER A 150 8.94 -20.24 0.52
#